data_AF-A0A093ZP68-F1
#
_entry.id   AF-A0A093ZP68-F1
#
_cell.length_a   1.000
_cell.length_b   1.000
_cell.length_c   1.000
_cell.angle_alpha   90.00
_cell.angle_beta   90.00
_cell.angle_gamma   90.00
#
_symmetry.space_group_name_H-M   'P 1'
#
loop_
_entity.id
_entity.type
_entity.pdbx_description
1 polymer ?
#
loop_
_entity_poly.entity_id
_entity_poly.type
_entity_poly.pdbx_seq_one_letter_code
_entity_poly.pdbx_strand_id
1 'polypeptide(L)'
;MHTSVIRNHRVATGRRKWASGTAESTHPETMTEKVSVLFVCLGNICRSTMSEGVFQSLAQTEPYTDLIDRIDSCGTGAYHVGDSPDRRTMATLKAKGVKGYKHAARQVLPPSLYARNTGPPTNPPQLHPSDFQTFDYIFAMDRSNLNDTLRKQKLKYPNGDSKAKVMLFGEYSGGKVEEIEDPYYGGEEGFERA
;
A
#
# COMPACT_ATOMS: atom_id res chain seq x y z
N MET A 1 26.49 -34.66 -2.84
CA MET A 1 27.47 -33.55 -2.95
C MET A 1 26.64 -32.36 -3.44
N HIS A 2 26.37 -31.28 -2.73
CA HIS A 2 27.10 -30.56 -1.69
C HIS A 2 26.09 -29.94 -0.71
N THR A 3 26.51 -29.88 0.55
CA THR A 3 25.77 -29.39 1.71
C THR A 3 26.29 -27.99 2.08
N SER A 4 25.44 -27.18 2.74
CA SER A 4 25.78 -25.99 3.57
C SER A 4 26.21 -24.73 2.80
N VAL A 5 25.90 -23.50 3.22
CA VAL A 5 26.17 -22.92 4.55
C VAL A 5 25.24 -21.72 4.82
N ILE A 6 24.49 -21.73 5.93
CA ILE A 6 24.11 -20.50 6.65
C ILE A 6 24.75 -20.58 8.04
N ARG A 7 25.60 -19.60 8.34
CA ARG A 7 26.37 -19.49 9.60
C ARG A 7 25.46 -18.99 10.70
N ASN A 8 25.25 -19.81 11.73
CA ASN A 8 24.65 -19.39 13.00
C ASN A 8 25.66 -18.60 13.84
N HIS A 9 25.26 -17.43 14.32
CA HIS A 9 25.98 -16.70 15.36
C HIS A 9 25.88 -17.46 16.70
N ARG A 10 27.04 -17.80 17.26
CA ARG A 10 27.20 -18.37 18.60
C ARG A 10 26.91 -17.32 19.66
N VAL A 11 25.99 -17.61 20.58
CA VAL A 11 25.93 -17.00 21.91
C VAL A 11 26.52 -18.00 22.91
N ALA A 12 27.46 -17.53 23.74
CA ALA A 12 28.19 -18.34 24.71
C ALA A 12 27.27 -18.84 25.83
N THR A 13 27.28 -20.14 26.11
CA THR A 13 26.53 -20.75 27.24
C THR A 13 27.49 -21.21 28.33
N GLY A 14 27.39 -20.55 29.49
CA GLY A 14 27.98 -21.00 30.75
C GLY A 14 27.15 -22.14 31.36
N ARG A 15 27.85 -23.19 31.80
CA ARG A 15 27.33 -24.35 32.54
C ARG A 15 26.58 -23.93 33.81
N ARG A 16 25.28 -24.22 33.94
CA ARG A 16 24.61 -24.41 35.24
C ARG A 16 23.55 -25.52 35.17
N LYS A 17 23.40 -26.18 36.32
CA LYS A 17 22.89 -27.53 36.61
C LYS A 17 21.39 -27.72 36.34
N TRP A 18 21.01 -28.95 36.00
CA TRP A 18 19.62 -29.44 35.89
C TRP A 18 18.90 -29.46 37.25
N ALA A 19 17.67 -28.95 37.27
CA ALA A 19 16.64 -29.29 38.25
C ALA A 19 15.34 -29.53 37.48
N SER A 20 14.67 -30.62 37.80
CA SER A 20 13.44 -31.13 37.20
C SER A 20 12.23 -30.26 37.57
N GLY A 21 11.55 -29.71 36.58
CA GLY A 21 10.25 -29.04 36.71
C GLY A 21 9.59 -28.97 35.34
N THR A 22 8.37 -29.46 35.25
CA THR A 22 7.52 -29.36 34.04
C THR A 22 7.15 -27.89 33.84
N ALA A 23 7.84 -27.21 32.92
CA ALA A 23 7.51 -25.86 32.50
C ALA A 23 6.81 -25.92 31.14
N GLU A 24 5.55 -25.50 31.15
CA GLU A 24 4.71 -25.25 30.00
C GLU A 24 5.40 -24.25 29.06
N SER A 25 5.49 -24.59 27.78
CA SER A 25 6.27 -23.83 26.80
C SER A 25 5.50 -22.58 26.36
N THR A 26 5.69 -21.46 27.06
CA THR A 26 5.33 -20.14 26.52
C THR A 26 6.39 -19.74 25.50
N HIS A 27 6.27 -20.20 24.25
CA HIS A 27 6.92 -19.52 23.14
C HIS A 27 6.15 -18.22 22.89
N PRO A 28 6.76 -17.04 22.97
CA PRO A 28 6.15 -15.85 22.40
C PRO A 28 6.11 -16.07 20.88
N GLU A 29 4.92 -16.21 20.31
CA GLU A 29 4.73 -16.01 18.87
C GLU A 29 5.30 -14.63 18.55
N THR A 30 6.37 -14.59 17.77
CA THR A 30 6.83 -13.35 17.15
C THR A 30 5.72 -12.91 16.20
N MET A 31 4.83 -12.05 16.68
CA MET A 31 3.83 -11.37 15.87
C MET A 31 4.57 -10.72 14.69
N THR A 32 4.39 -11.25 13.48
CA THR A 32 4.86 -10.58 12.28
C THR A 32 4.12 -9.26 12.19
N GLU A 33 4.84 -8.14 12.19
CA GLU A 33 4.21 -6.83 12.05
C GLU A 33 3.43 -6.77 10.73
N LYS A 34 2.15 -6.43 10.83
CA LYS A 34 1.26 -6.29 9.68
C LYS A 34 1.68 -5.08 8.84
N VAL A 35 1.51 -5.18 7.53
CA VAL A 35 1.95 -4.20 6.55
C VAL A 35 0.78 -3.31 6.12
N SER A 36 1.03 -2.00 5.99
CA SER A 36 0.10 -1.03 5.43
C SER A 36 0.51 -0.59 4.01
N VAL A 37 -0.41 -0.65 3.05
CA VAL A 37 -0.17 -0.36 1.63
C VAL A 37 -1.08 0.76 1.09
N LEU A 38 -0.51 1.69 0.33
CA LEU A 38 -1.21 2.77 -0.35
C LEU A 38 -0.93 2.77 -1.85
N PHE A 39 -1.99 2.77 -2.68
CA PHE A 39 -1.88 2.85 -4.14
C PHE A 39 -2.07 4.28 -4.66
N VAL A 40 -1.27 4.71 -5.64
CA VAL A 40 -1.27 6.11 -6.12
C VAL A 40 -1.33 6.17 -7.64
N CYS A 41 -2.37 6.82 -8.17
CA CYS A 41 -2.44 7.22 -9.57
C CYS A 41 -2.65 8.74 -9.71
N LEU A 42 -2.95 9.25 -10.91
CA LEU A 42 -3.21 10.68 -11.08
C LEU A 42 -4.53 11.13 -10.43
N GLY A 43 -5.65 10.52 -10.85
CA GLY A 43 -7.00 10.99 -10.50
C GLY A 43 -7.72 10.22 -9.39
N ASN A 44 -7.19 9.08 -8.94
CA ASN A 44 -7.80 8.19 -7.94
C ASN A 44 -9.22 7.68 -8.25
N ILE A 45 -9.52 7.45 -9.52
CA ILE A 45 -10.80 6.85 -9.95
C ILE A 45 -10.64 5.60 -10.84
N CYS A 46 -9.45 5.40 -11.42
CA CYS A 46 -9.16 4.29 -12.34
C CYS A 46 -8.19 3.27 -11.70
N ARG A 47 -6.89 3.46 -11.94
CA ARG A 47 -5.83 2.49 -11.63
C ARG A 47 -5.66 2.22 -10.13
N SER A 48 -5.43 3.25 -9.31
CA SER A 48 -5.18 3.03 -7.88
C SER A 48 -6.38 2.46 -7.13
N THR A 49 -7.59 2.81 -7.53
CA THR A 49 -8.84 2.22 -6.99
C THR A 49 -9.02 0.76 -7.42
N MET A 50 -8.60 0.42 -8.64
CA MET A 50 -8.60 -0.98 -9.09
C MET A 50 -7.60 -1.81 -8.29
N SER A 51 -6.38 -1.31 -8.12
CA SER A 51 -5.34 -1.97 -7.33
C SER A 51 -5.77 -2.17 -5.88
N GLU A 52 -6.38 -1.15 -5.26
CA GLU A 52 -6.93 -1.24 -3.91
C GLU A 52 -8.01 -2.31 -3.82
N GLY A 53 -9.00 -2.31 -4.72
CA GLY A 53 -10.09 -3.28 -4.70
C GLY A 53 -9.60 -4.73 -4.86
N VAL A 54 -8.66 -4.97 -5.78
CA VAL A 54 -8.04 -6.29 -5.96
C VAL A 54 -7.24 -6.68 -4.72
N PHE A 55 -6.42 -5.78 -4.19
CA PHE A 55 -5.56 -6.06 -3.04
C PHE A 55 -6.38 -6.31 -1.76
N GLN A 56 -7.47 -5.57 -1.54
CA GLN A 56 -8.43 -5.83 -0.46
C GLN A 56 -9.05 -7.22 -0.57
N SER A 57 -9.44 -7.63 -1.79
CA SER A 57 -10.01 -8.97 -2.01
C SER A 57 -9.00 -10.08 -1.74
N LEU A 58 -7.73 -9.88 -2.12
CA LEU A 58 -6.66 -10.86 -1.88
C LEU A 58 -6.26 -10.93 -0.40
N ALA A 59 -6.17 -9.78 0.28
CA ALA A 59 -5.80 -9.71 1.70
C ALA A 59 -6.81 -10.43 2.61
N GLN A 60 -8.05 -10.61 2.17
CA GLN A 60 -9.08 -11.37 2.90
C GLN A 60 -8.94 -12.90 2.75
N THR A 61 -7.92 -13.37 2.04
CA THR A 61 -7.68 -14.80 1.80
C THR A 61 -6.33 -15.24 2.36
N GLU A 62 -6.25 -16.50 2.79
CA GLU A 62 -4.98 -17.10 3.24
C GLU A 62 -3.97 -17.19 2.08
N PRO A 63 -2.67 -16.92 2.32
CA PRO A 63 -2.02 -16.70 3.63
C PRO A 63 -1.94 -15.21 4.06
N TYR A 64 -2.70 -14.31 3.44
CA TYR A 64 -2.49 -12.85 3.56
C TYR A 64 -3.27 -12.18 4.68
N THR A 65 -4.28 -12.85 5.25
CA THR A 65 -5.22 -12.28 6.23
C THR A 65 -4.55 -11.70 7.46
N ASP A 66 -3.44 -12.30 7.90
CA ASP A 66 -2.67 -11.81 9.05
C ASP A 66 -1.42 -11.02 8.69
N LEU A 67 -1.22 -10.68 7.42
CA LEU A 67 -0.06 -9.93 6.95
C LEU A 67 -0.37 -8.46 6.67
N ILE A 68 -1.64 -8.10 6.46
CA ILE A 68 -2.02 -6.75 5.99
C ILE A 68 -2.88 -6.05 7.05
N ASP A 69 -2.48 -4.84 7.44
CA ASP A 69 -3.20 -3.99 8.39
C ASP A 69 -4.15 -3.03 7.67
N ARG A 70 -3.59 -2.23 6.74
CA ARG A 70 -4.32 -1.16 6.06
C ARG A 70 -4.07 -1.18 4.56
N ILE A 71 -5.14 -0.95 3.81
CA ILE A 71 -5.12 -0.83 2.35
C ILE A 71 -5.94 0.40 1.98
N ASP A 72 -5.39 1.26 1.14
CA ASP A 72 -6.05 2.49 0.70
C ASP A 72 -5.51 2.91 -0.68
N SER A 73 -6.16 3.89 -1.32
CA SER A 73 -5.69 4.51 -2.56
C SER A 73 -5.87 6.03 -2.57
N CYS A 74 -5.05 6.71 -3.37
CA CYS A 74 -5.14 8.15 -3.58
C CYS A 74 -4.64 8.61 -4.95
N GLY A 75 -4.74 9.92 -5.18
CA GLY A 75 -4.39 10.62 -6.41
C GLY A 75 -3.27 11.63 -6.20
N THR A 76 -2.38 11.82 -7.17
CA THR A 76 -1.44 12.95 -7.13
C THR A 76 -2.14 14.29 -7.44
N GLY A 77 -3.20 14.26 -8.26
CA GLY A 77 -4.06 15.39 -8.60
C GLY A 77 -5.34 15.48 -7.75
N ALA A 78 -6.02 16.62 -7.83
CA ALA A 78 -7.23 16.93 -7.04
C ALA A 78 -8.54 16.78 -7.83
N TYR A 79 -8.48 16.31 -9.08
CA TYR A 79 -9.56 16.47 -10.07
C TYR A 79 -10.87 15.79 -9.68
N HIS A 80 -10.81 14.72 -8.90
CA HIS A 80 -11.94 13.86 -8.57
C HIS A 80 -12.17 13.73 -7.06
N VAL A 81 -11.64 14.64 -6.23
CA VAL A 81 -11.77 14.49 -4.77
C VAL A 81 -13.25 14.40 -4.38
N GLY A 82 -13.63 13.26 -3.80
CA GLY A 82 -14.98 12.91 -3.38
C GLY A 82 -15.79 12.07 -4.35
N ASP A 83 -15.36 11.96 -5.60
CA ASP A 83 -16.04 11.14 -6.59
C ASP A 83 -15.89 9.65 -6.25
N SER A 84 -16.87 8.84 -6.67
CA SER A 84 -16.71 7.39 -6.68
C SER A 84 -15.71 6.96 -7.77
N PRO A 85 -15.14 5.75 -7.69
CA PRO A 85 -14.34 5.19 -8.78
C PRO A 85 -15.10 5.20 -10.11
N ASP A 86 -14.36 5.28 -11.21
CA ASP A 86 -14.92 5.22 -12.56
C ASP A 86 -15.81 3.97 -12.69
N ARG A 87 -16.97 4.13 -13.32
CA ARG A 87 -17.94 3.04 -13.50
C ARG A 87 -17.31 1.80 -14.15
N ARG A 88 -16.31 1.99 -15.03
CA ARG A 88 -15.58 0.91 -15.69
C ARG A 88 -14.68 0.16 -14.70
N THR A 89 -13.99 0.87 -13.80
CA THR A 89 -13.28 0.25 -12.67
C THR A 89 -14.23 -0.64 -11.86
N MET A 90 -15.39 -0.10 -11.48
CA MET A 90 -16.37 -0.83 -10.69
C MET A 90 -16.93 -2.05 -11.45
N ALA A 91 -17.15 -1.92 -12.76
CA ALA A 91 -17.61 -3.01 -13.61
C ALA A 91 -16.56 -4.12 -13.72
N THR A 92 -15.30 -3.78 -13.98
CA THR A 92 -14.19 -4.74 -14.07
C THR A 92 -13.99 -5.47 -12.74
N LEU A 93 -13.92 -4.75 -11.61
CA LEU A 93 -13.81 -5.36 -10.28
C LEU A 93 -14.93 -6.36 -10.01
N LYS A 94 -16.18 -5.97 -10.31
CA LYS A 94 -17.34 -6.85 -10.16
C LYS A 94 -17.25 -8.09 -11.06
N ALA A 95 -16.84 -7.92 -12.31
CA ALA A 95 -16.68 -9.02 -13.27
C ALA A 95 -15.60 -10.02 -12.81
N LYS A 96 -14.56 -9.54 -12.12
CA LYS A 96 -13.50 -10.36 -11.52
C LYS A 96 -13.83 -10.89 -10.12
N GLY A 97 -15.05 -10.70 -9.64
CA GLY A 97 -15.52 -11.25 -8.36
C GLY A 97 -15.14 -10.42 -7.14
N VAL A 98 -14.52 -9.25 -7.31
CA VAL A 98 -14.31 -8.29 -6.22
C VAL A 98 -15.66 -7.64 -5.87
N LYS A 99 -16.13 -7.88 -4.64
CA LYS A 99 -17.45 -7.45 -4.16
C LYS A 99 -17.32 -6.48 -3.00
N GLY A 100 -18.28 -5.57 -2.90
CA GLY A 100 -18.38 -4.65 -1.76
C GLY A 100 -17.32 -3.54 -1.74
N TYR A 101 -16.50 -3.41 -2.78
CA TYR A 101 -15.54 -2.32 -2.90
C TYR A 101 -16.28 -0.98 -2.91
N LYS A 102 -15.82 -0.05 -2.07
CA LYS A 102 -16.32 1.31 -1.95
C LYS A 102 -15.13 2.21 -1.72
N HIS A 103 -15.12 3.33 -2.42
CA HIS A 103 -14.09 4.33 -2.27
C HIS A 103 -14.66 5.72 -2.57
N ALA A 104 -14.03 6.73 -2.00
CA ALA A 104 -14.22 8.12 -2.37
C ALA A 104 -12.85 8.69 -2.70
N ALA A 105 -12.69 9.18 -3.93
CA ALA A 105 -11.41 9.63 -4.43
C ALA A 105 -10.82 10.74 -3.55
N ARG A 106 -9.50 10.69 -3.34
CA ARG A 106 -8.78 11.62 -2.46
C ARG A 106 -7.39 11.91 -3.00
N GLN A 107 -6.85 13.08 -2.70
CA GLN A 107 -5.55 13.52 -3.19
C GLN A 107 -4.47 13.42 -2.09
N VAL A 108 -3.23 13.07 -2.46
CA VAL A 108 -2.03 13.34 -1.65
C VAL A 108 -1.82 14.86 -1.53
N LEU A 109 -2.17 15.45 -0.38
CA LEU A 109 -2.07 16.89 -0.18
C LEU A 109 -0.62 17.41 -0.35
N PRO A 110 -0.42 18.58 -0.98
CA PRO A 110 0.87 19.26 -0.96
C PRO A 110 1.14 19.93 0.40
N PRO A 111 2.42 20.15 0.76
CA PRO A 111 2.86 20.89 1.95
C PRO A 111 2.07 22.16 2.29
N SER A 112 1.77 22.97 1.28
CA SER A 112 1.09 24.27 1.44
C SER A 112 -0.41 24.18 1.73
N LEU A 113 -1.03 23.01 1.56
CA LEU A 113 -2.46 22.79 1.85
C LEU A 113 -2.70 22.11 3.21
N TYR A 114 -1.66 21.64 3.89
CA TYR A 114 -1.79 20.99 5.20
C TYR A 114 -2.37 21.90 6.29
N ALA A 115 -2.10 23.21 6.25
CA ALA A 115 -2.53 24.15 7.28
C ALA A 115 -3.93 24.76 7.05
N ARG A 116 -4.55 24.55 5.88
CA ARG A 116 -5.81 25.22 5.47
C ARG A 116 -7.06 24.37 5.64
N ASN A 117 -6.92 23.12 6.11
CA ASN A 117 -8.00 22.13 6.15
C ASN A 117 -8.62 21.96 7.56
N THR A 118 -8.99 23.08 8.19
CA THR A 118 -9.68 23.12 9.50
C THR A 118 -11.18 23.43 9.37
N GLY A 119 -11.78 23.23 8.19
CA GLY A 119 -13.21 23.43 7.94
C GLY A 119 -14.08 22.25 8.42
N PRO A 120 -15.41 22.47 8.60
CA PRO A 120 -16.35 21.47 9.12
C PRO A 120 -16.44 20.20 8.23
N PRO A 121 -16.91 19.06 8.77
CA PRO A 121 -16.66 17.71 8.24
C PRO A 121 -17.57 17.32 7.05
N THR A 122 -17.74 18.20 6.06
CA THR A 122 -18.57 17.93 4.87
C THR A 122 -17.77 17.54 3.62
N ASN A 123 -16.43 17.51 3.71
CA ASN A 123 -15.59 17.08 2.60
C ASN A 123 -15.05 15.65 2.84
N PRO A 124 -15.03 14.79 1.81
CA PRO A 124 -14.55 13.41 1.90
C PRO A 124 -13.09 13.38 2.38
N PRO A 125 -12.66 12.29 3.04
CA PRO A 125 -11.39 12.23 3.76
C PRO A 125 -10.22 12.54 2.83
N GLN A 126 -9.68 13.76 2.97
CA GLN A 126 -8.46 14.16 2.31
C GLN A 126 -7.28 13.54 3.05
N LEU A 127 -6.30 13.09 2.28
CA LEU A 127 -5.10 12.42 2.76
C LEU A 127 -4.29 13.37 3.65
N HIS A 128 -4.04 12.93 4.88
CA HIS A 128 -3.38 13.69 5.93
C HIS A 128 -1.86 13.51 5.80
N PRO A 129 -1.01 14.51 6.15
CA PRO A 129 0.45 14.41 6.05
C PRO A 129 1.06 13.17 6.72
N SER A 130 0.29 12.48 7.55
CA SER A 130 0.60 11.20 8.15
C SER A 130 0.75 10.04 7.18
N ASP A 131 0.26 10.06 5.93
CA ASP A 131 0.31 8.85 5.09
C ASP A 131 1.74 8.30 4.87
N PHE A 132 2.72 9.18 4.73
CA PHE A 132 4.14 8.81 4.66
C PHE A 132 4.70 8.23 5.98
N GLN A 133 3.96 8.37 7.08
CA GLN A 133 4.23 7.74 8.39
C GLN A 133 3.26 6.62 8.75
N THR A 134 2.09 6.54 8.10
CA THR A 134 1.07 5.52 8.32
C THR A 134 1.41 4.27 7.51
N PHE A 135 1.67 4.45 6.21
CA PHE A 135 1.88 3.36 5.28
C PHE A 135 3.34 2.93 5.21
N ASP A 136 3.56 1.62 5.10
CA ASP A 136 4.89 1.02 4.89
C ASP A 136 5.30 1.12 3.42
N TYR A 137 4.35 0.88 2.52
CA TYR A 137 4.57 0.90 1.08
C TYR A 137 3.59 1.83 0.37
N ILE A 138 4.13 2.64 -0.54
CA ILE A 138 3.34 3.48 -1.43
C ILE A 138 3.69 3.09 -2.88
N PHE A 139 2.70 2.54 -3.58
CA PHE A 139 2.85 2.03 -4.94
C PHE A 139 2.27 3.00 -5.96
N ALA A 140 3.14 3.60 -6.77
CA ALA A 140 2.77 4.45 -7.89
C ALA A 140 2.48 3.63 -9.15
N MET A 141 1.46 3.99 -9.91
CA MET A 141 1.06 3.25 -11.13
C MET A 141 1.99 3.48 -12.31
N ASP A 142 2.52 4.70 -12.42
CA ASP A 142 3.45 5.11 -13.46
C ASP A 142 4.57 6.00 -12.89
N ARG A 143 5.55 6.33 -13.72
CA ARG A 143 6.75 7.11 -13.36
C ARG A 143 6.42 8.57 -13.09
N SER A 144 5.36 9.10 -13.71
CA SER A 144 4.85 10.44 -13.37
C SER A 144 4.32 10.46 -11.93
N ASN A 145 3.50 9.48 -11.56
CA ASN A 145 2.95 9.31 -10.23
C ASN A 145 4.06 9.05 -9.19
N LEU A 146 5.06 8.25 -9.55
CA LEU A 146 6.24 7.98 -8.71
C LEU A 146 7.00 9.28 -8.42
N ASN A 147 7.37 10.03 -9.46
CA ASN A 147 8.12 11.26 -9.34
C ASN A 147 7.37 12.32 -8.51
N ASP A 148 6.06 12.46 -8.72
CA ASP A 148 5.24 13.39 -7.94
C ASP A 148 5.15 12.99 -6.47
N THR A 149 4.99 11.70 -6.20
CA THR A 149 4.88 11.17 -4.83
C THR A 149 6.21 11.34 -4.08
N LEU A 150 7.33 11.00 -4.71
CA LEU A 150 8.68 11.21 -4.17
C LEU A 150 8.97 12.69 -3.92
N ARG A 151 8.57 13.58 -4.83
CA ARG A 151 8.69 15.03 -4.65
C ARG A 151 7.91 15.50 -3.42
N LYS A 152 6.67 15.05 -3.25
CA LYS A 152 5.85 15.37 -2.06
C LYS A 152 6.46 14.81 -0.77
N GLN A 153 6.97 13.58 -0.80
CA GLN A 153 7.67 12.96 0.33
C GLN A 153 8.89 13.79 0.73
N LYS A 154 9.77 14.13 -0.21
CA LYS A 154 10.99 14.90 0.04
C LYS A 154 10.70 16.30 0.57
N LEU A 155 9.65 16.96 0.07
CA LEU A 155 9.26 18.27 0.57
C LEU A 155 8.75 18.22 2.02
N LYS A 156 8.12 17.10 2.44
CA LYS A 156 7.57 16.94 3.78
C LYS A 156 8.59 16.38 4.77
N TYR A 157 9.44 15.47 4.32
CA TYR A 157 10.47 14.77 5.10
C TYR A 157 11.85 15.03 4.48
N PRO A 158 12.34 16.28 4.48
CA PRO A 158 13.61 16.63 3.83
C PRO A 158 14.82 15.90 4.42
N ASN A 159 14.74 15.45 5.66
CA ASN A 159 15.79 14.72 6.37
C ASN A 159 15.69 13.20 6.19
N GLY A 160 14.66 12.69 5.49
CA GLY A 160 14.48 11.25 5.26
C GLY A 160 13.74 10.50 6.36
N ASP A 161 13.13 11.18 7.34
CA ASP A 161 12.44 10.56 8.49
C ASP A 161 11.05 9.96 8.15
N SER A 162 10.80 9.64 6.87
CA SER A 162 9.56 9.02 6.40
C SER A 162 9.62 7.51 6.59
N LYS A 163 8.57 6.92 7.16
CA LYS A 163 8.37 5.46 7.24
C LYS A 163 8.21 4.84 5.84
N ALA A 164 7.38 5.47 5.00
CA ALA A 164 6.93 4.88 3.75
C ALA A 164 8.04 4.70 2.71
N LYS A 165 8.10 3.52 2.10
CA LYS A 165 8.89 3.24 0.90
C LYS A 165 8.03 3.47 -0.35
N VAL A 166 8.39 4.46 -1.15
CA VAL A 166 7.69 4.80 -2.40
C VAL A 166 8.34 4.07 -3.58
N MET A 167 7.58 3.30 -4.36
CA MET A 167 8.06 2.48 -5.47
C MET A 167 7.05 2.43 -6.62
N LEU A 168 7.50 1.97 -7.79
CA LEU A 168 6.59 1.69 -8.91
C LEU A 168 5.89 0.34 -8.69
N PHE A 169 4.58 0.28 -8.91
CA PHE A 169 3.82 -0.94 -8.67
C PHE A 169 4.25 -2.07 -9.61
N GLY A 170 4.48 -1.75 -10.89
CA GLY A 170 4.93 -2.73 -11.89
C GLY A 170 6.35 -3.27 -11.70
N GLU A 171 7.08 -2.87 -10.65
CA GLU A 171 8.29 -3.60 -10.21
C GLU A 171 7.98 -5.01 -9.70
N TYR A 172 6.71 -5.26 -9.33
CA TYR A 172 6.26 -6.51 -8.73
C TYR A 172 5.49 -7.42 -9.70
N SER A 173 5.58 -7.18 -11.01
CA SER A 173 4.92 -7.97 -12.06
C SER A 173 5.49 -9.39 -12.24
N GLY A 174 6.54 -9.76 -11.48
CA GLY A 174 7.26 -11.03 -11.64
C GLY A 174 8.12 -11.10 -12.92
N GLY A 175 8.20 -10.00 -13.67
CA GLY A 175 8.93 -9.90 -14.92
C GLY A 175 9.74 -8.60 -15.02
N LYS A 176 9.69 -7.95 -16.18
CA LYS A 176 10.32 -6.63 -16.35
C LYS A 176 9.47 -5.56 -15.69
N VAL A 177 10.14 -4.57 -15.11
CA VAL A 177 9.49 -3.38 -14.54
C VAL A 177 8.63 -2.70 -15.60
N GLU A 178 7.33 -2.59 -15.33
CA GLU A 178 6.35 -1.99 -16.24
C GLU A 178 5.60 -0.82 -15.60
N GLU A 179 4.98 0.02 -16.42
CA GLU A 179 4.01 1.02 -15.98
C GLU A 179 2.62 0.52 -16.26
N ILE A 180 1.69 0.85 -15.37
CA ILE A 180 0.27 0.59 -15.59
C ILE A 180 -0.28 1.76 -16.40
N GLU A 181 -0.51 1.50 -17.69
CA GLU A 181 -1.06 2.43 -18.66
C GLU A 181 -2.37 3.05 -18.15
N ASP A 182 -2.55 4.37 -18.34
CA ASP A 182 -3.79 5.03 -17.92
C ASP A 182 -4.97 4.60 -18.81
N PRO A 183 -5.99 3.90 -18.27
CA PRO A 183 -7.05 3.33 -19.08
C PRO A 183 -8.13 4.36 -19.43
N TYR A 184 -8.04 5.61 -18.96
CA TYR A 184 -9.12 6.59 -19.04
C TYR A 184 -9.71 6.76 -20.46
N TYR A 185 -8.83 6.79 -21.47
CA TYR A 185 -9.19 6.89 -22.89
C TYR A 185 -9.23 5.54 -23.63
N GLY A 186 -8.97 4.42 -22.95
CA GLY A 186 -8.80 3.08 -23.53
C GLY A 186 -10.07 2.23 -23.64
N GLY A 187 -11.26 2.81 -23.43
CA GLY A 187 -12.52 2.04 -23.47
C GLY A 187 -12.63 1.02 -22.34
N GLU A 188 -13.35 -0.09 -22.55
CA GLU A 188 -13.47 -1.18 -21.56
C GLU A 188 -12.23 -2.09 -21.54
N GLU A 189 -11.65 -2.36 -22.72
CA GLU A 189 -10.44 -3.19 -22.86
C GLU A 189 -9.25 -2.60 -22.11
N GLY A 190 -9.11 -1.27 -22.11
CA GLY A 190 -8.07 -0.59 -21.33
C GLY A 190 -8.20 -0.85 -19.83
N PHE A 191 -9.43 -0.91 -19.29
CA PHE A 191 -9.66 -1.19 -17.87
C PHE A 191 -9.49 -2.66 -17.53
N GLU A 192 -9.73 -3.57 -18.47
CA GLU A 192 -9.49 -5.00 -18.26
C GLU A 192 -7.99 -5.34 -18.30
N ARG A 193 -7.21 -4.60 -19.10
CA ARG A 193 -5.76 -4.78 -19.22
C ARG A 193 -4.97 -4.15 -18.06
N ALA A 194 -5.45 -3.02 -17.53
CA ALA A 194 -4.82 -2.30 -16.42
C ALA A 194 -4.93 -3.05 -15.09
#